data_AF-A0A5C4RNV3-F1
#
_entry.id   AF-A0A5C4RNV3-F1
#
_cell.length_a   1.000
_cell.length_b   1.000
_cell.length_c   1.000
_cell.angle_alpha   90.00
_cell.angle_beta   90.00
_cell.angle_gamma   90.00
#
_symmetry.space_group_name_H-M   'P 1'
#
loop_
_entity.id
_entity.type
_entity.pdbx_description
1 polymer ?
#
loop_
_entity_poly.entity_id
_entity_poly.type
_entity_poly.pdbx_seq_one_letter_code
_entity_poly.pdbx_strand_id
1 'polypeptide(L)' 'MASIYELATLNSKGQVTIPRSIRQALGIDTGSKLAFELRNGNVNVKLLSALAVNL' A
#
# COMPACT_ATOMS: atom_id res chain seq x y z
N MET A 1 -15.94 -12.34 0.39
CA MET A 1 -14.51 -11.98 0.26
C MET A 1 -13.85 -12.05 1.61
N ALA A 2 -12.62 -12.58 1.70
CA ALA A 2 -11.83 -12.52 2.92
C ALA A 2 -11.21 -11.11 3.06
N SER A 3 -11.30 -10.52 4.24
CA SER A 3 -10.58 -9.30 4.60
C SER A 3 -9.26 -9.68 5.28
N ILE A 4 -8.14 -9.15 4.81
CA ILE A 4 -6.85 -9.25 5.51
C ILE A 4 -6.68 -7.97 6.34
N TYR A 5 -6.49 -8.11 7.65
CA TYR A 5 -6.21 -7.01 8.56
C TYR A 5 -4.93 -7.32 9.33
N GLU A 6 -3.90 -6.50 9.15
CA GLU A 6 -2.62 -6.65 9.82
C GLU A 6 -2.08 -5.29 10.26
N LEU A 7 -1.41 -5.27 11.40
CA LEU A 7 -0.78 -4.08 11.95
C LEU A 7 0.64 -3.94 11.39
N ALA A 8 1.07 -2.71 11.18
CA ALA A 8 2.44 -2.39 10.83
C ALA A 8 2.92 -1.20 11.66
N THR A 9 4.20 -1.21 12.00
CA THR A 9 4.84 -0.17 12.81
C THR A 9 5.54 0.83 11.92
N LEU A 10 5.33 2.12 12.20
CA LEU A 10 6.13 3.19 11.63
C LEU A 10 7.53 3.13 12.24
N ASN A 11 8.56 2.97 11.42
CA ASN A 11 9.94 2.98 11.92
C ASN A 11 10.42 4.42 12.18
N SER A 12 11.61 4.56 12.78
CA SER A 12 12.23 5.87 13.08
C SER A 12 12.56 6.70 11.83
N LYS A 13 12.55 6.10 10.64
CA LYS A 13 12.75 6.78 9.35
C LYS A 13 11.43 7.21 8.71
N GLY A 14 10.30 7.05 9.40
CA GLY A 14 8.98 7.42 8.89
C GLY A 14 8.45 6.46 7.81
N GLN A 15 8.95 5.23 7.74
CA GLN A 15 8.48 4.23 6.79
C GLN A 15 7.57 3.23 7.50
N VAL A 16 6.51 2.81 6.81
CA VAL A 16 5.67 1.67 7.19
C VAL A 16 5.87 0.54 6.20
N THR A 17 5.83 -0.69 6.67
CA THR A 17 5.91 -1.87 5.79
C THR A 17 4.51 -2.33 5.41
N ILE A 18 4.32 -2.73 4.15
CA ILE A 18 3.12 -3.50 3.77
C ILE A 18 3.34 -4.94 4.20
N PRO A 19 2.50 -5.52 5.08
CA PRO A 19 2.64 -6.89 5.54
C PRO A 19 2.64 -7.91 4.38
N ARG A 20 3.31 -9.05 4.59
CA ARG A 20 3.59 -10.03 3.52
C ARG A 20 2.31 -10.54 2.85
N SER A 21 1.30 -10.89 3.63
CA SER A 21 0.01 -11.37 3.15
C SER A 21 -0.68 -10.36 2.22
N ILE A 22 -0.64 -9.07 2.58
CA ILE A 22 -1.22 -7.98 1.80
C ILE A 22 -0.43 -7.78 0.50
N ARG A 23 0.91 -7.84 0.53
CA ARG A 23 1.72 -7.79 -0.70
C ARG A 23 1.38 -8.91 -1.67
N GLN A 24 1.27 -10.14 -1.15
CA GLN A 24 0.91 -11.31 -1.94
C GLN A 24 -0.50 -11.20 -2.53
N ALA A 25 -1.47 -10.73 -1.75
CA ALA A 25 -2.83 -10.50 -2.21
C ALA A 25 -2.92 -9.40 -3.29
N LEU A 26 -2.06 -8.37 -3.21
CA LEU A 26 -1.99 -7.28 -4.20
C LEU A 26 -1.10 -7.61 -5.41
N GLY A 27 -0.32 -8.69 -5.37
CA GLY A 27 0.63 -9.04 -6.43
C GLY A 27 1.75 -8.01 -6.63
N ILE A 28 2.16 -7.30 -5.56
CA ILE A 28 3.18 -6.26 -5.62
C ILE A 28 4.55 -6.76 -5.16
N ASP A 29 5.60 -6.21 -5.75
CA ASP A 29 6.99 -6.54 -5.43
C ASP A 29 7.86 -5.27 -5.38
N THR A 30 9.16 -5.46 -5.19
CA THR A 30 10.17 -4.40 -5.19
C THR A 30 10.07 -3.56 -6.46
N GLY A 31 9.95 -2.25 -6.30
CA GLY A 31 9.81 -1.31 -7.40
C GLY A 31 8.36 -0.99 -7.81
N SER A 32 7.36 -1.76 -7.34
CA SER A 32 5.95 -1.39 -7.52
C SER A 32 5.68 0.01 -6.97
N LYS A 33 4.93 0.81 -7.74
CA LYS A 33 4.55 2.17 -7.34
C LYS A 33 3.19 2.14 -6.66
N LEU A 34 3.10 2.86 -5.54
CA LEU A 34 1.88 2.98 -4.76
C LEU A 34 1.53 4.46 -4.63
N ALA A 35 0.26 4.79 -4.80
CA ALA A 35 -0.28 6.11 -4.50
C ALA A 35 -0.80 6.12 -3.07
N PHE A 36 -0.43 7.16 -2.31
CA PHE A 36 -0.95 7.44 -0.98
C PHE A 36 -1.92 8.61 -1.08
N GLU A 37 -3.14 8.41 -0.62
CA GLU A 37 -4.21 9.42 -0.59
C GLU A 37 -4.68 9.62 0.85
N LEU A 38 -4.49 10.83 1.39
CA LEU A 38 -5.07 11.20 2.68
C LEU A 38 -6.50 11.68 2.47
N ARG A 39 -7.48 10.96 3.05
CA ARG A 39 -8.90 11.31 2.96
C ARG A 39 -9.57 11.06 4.30
N ASN A 40 -10.21 12.09 4.85
CA ASN A 40 -10.97 12.03 6.10
C ASN A 40 -10.16 11.40 7.26
N GLY A 41 -8.91 11.83 7.43
CA GLY A 41 -8.01 11.31 8.48
C GLY A 41 -7.51 9.87 8.26
N ASN A 42 -7.84 9.24 7.13
CA ASN A 42 -7.40 7.90 6.76
C ASN A 42 -6.44 7.97 5.58
N VAL A 43 -5.39 7.14 5.61
CA VAL A 43 -4.50 6.96 4.47
C VAL A 43 -5.01 5.77 3.64
N ASN A 44 -5.34 6.04 2.38
CA ASN A 44 -5.66 5.01 1.40
C ASN A 44 -4.42 4.76 0.55
N VAL A 45 -4.05 3.49 0.37
CA VAL A 45 -2.90 3.10 -0.45
C VAL A 45 -3.43 2.32 -1.66
N LYS A 46 -3.09 2.78 -2.88
CA LYS A 46 -3.55 2.17 -4.14
C LYS A 46 -2.35 1.73 -4.96
N LEU A 47 -2.44 0.53 -5.55
CA LEU A 47 -1.47 0.10 -6.56
C LEU A 47 -1.62 0.96 -7.81
N LEU A 48 -0.52 1.61 -8.22
CA LEU A 48 -0.46 2.26 -9.52
C LEU A 48 -0.14 1.20 -10.57
N SER A 49 -1.17 0.77 -11.29
CA SER A 49 -0.93 0.05 -12.55
C SER A 49 -0.26 0.99 -13.55
N ALA A 50 0.57 0.47 -14.45
CA ALA A 50 1.24 1.26 -15.49
C ALA A 50 0.26 2.06 -16.40
N LEU A 51 -1.01 1.67 -16.45
CA LEU A 51 -2.07 2.38 -17.17
C LEU A 51 -2.58 3.65 -16.45
N ALA A 52 -2.25 3.84 -15.17
CA ALA A 52 -2.84 4.90 -14.33
C ALA A 52 -1.94 6.15 -14.15
N VAL A 53 -0.78 6.21 -14.80
CA VAL A 53 0.23 7.28 -14.57
C VAL A 53 0.15 8.42 -15.61
N ASN A 54 -0.85 8.41 -16.50
CA ASN A 54 -1.07 9.47 -17.49
C ASN A 54 -2.26 10.39 -17.13
N LEU A 55 -2.37 10.83 -15.86
CA LEU A 55 -3.31 11.88 -15.44
C LEU A 55 -2.66 12.81 -14.41
#